data_AF-A0A1C6GUQ1-F1
#
_entry.id   AF-A0A1C6GUQ1-F1
#
_cell.length_a   1.000
_cell.length_b   1.000
_cell.length_c   1.000
_cell.angle_alpha   90.00
_cell.angle_beta   90.00
_cell.angle_gamma   90.00
#
_symmetry.space_group_name_H-M   'P 1'
#
loop_
_entity.id
_entity.type
_entity.pdbx_description
1 polymer ?
#
loop_
_entity_poly.entity_id
_entity_poly.type
_entity_poly.pdbx_seq_one_letter_code
_entity_poly.pdbx_strand_id
1 'polypeptide(L)'
;MQADRDKVMRLLKTARGQIDGIIKMVEEDRYCIDISRQLMSASAILNTTNKEVLSAHLKSCINCAETKEERDAKVDEMMAIISKISK
;
A
#
# COMPACT_ATOMS: atom_id res chain seq x y z
N MET A 1 13.04 -2.51 8.15
CA MET A 1 12.07 -1.63 7.45
C MET A 1 12.45 -0.19 7.78
N GLN A 2 12.76 0.64 6.78
CA GLN A 2 13.06 2.08 6.99
C GLN A 2 11.81 2.97 6.95
N ALA A 3 10.65 2.42 6.58
CA ALA A 3 9.40 3.16 6.65
C ALA A 3 9.05 3.49 8.10
N ASP A 4 8.40 4.63 8.30
CA ASP A 4 7.82 5.01 9.59
C ASP A 4 6.83 3.92 10.03
N ARG A 5 7.28 3.10 10.99
CA ARG A 5 6.55 1.94 11.47
C ARG A 5 5.21 2.33 12.08
N ASP A 6 5.17 3.42 12.84
CA ASP A 6 3.96 3.84 13.53
C ASP A 6 2.92 4.36 12.54
N LYS A 7 3.37 5.11 11.53
CA LYS A 7 2.51 5.55 10.43
C LYS A 7 1.93 4.38 9.64
N VAL A 8 2.78 3.42 9.23
CA VAL A 8 2.35 2.22 8.49
C VAL A 8 1.35 1.40 9.32
N MET A 9 1.67 1.17 10.61
CA MET A 9 0.79 0.43 11.51
C MET A 9 -0.56 1.13 11.71
N ARG A 10 -0.58 2.46 11.81
CA ARG A 10 -1.82 3.23 11.92
C ARG A 10 -2.70 3.04 10.68
N LEU A 11 -2.13 3.16 9.48
CA LEU A 11 -2.88 2.98 8.23
C LEU A 11 -3.44 1.55 8.10
N LEU A 12 -2.63 0.53 8.43
CA LEU A 12 -3.07 -0.86 8.42
C LEU A 12 -4.21 -1.13 9.41
N LYS A 13 -4.13 -0.57 10.62
CA LYS A 13 -5.21 -0.67 11.61
C LYS A 13 -6.51 -0.02 11.11
N THR A 14 -6.41 1.11 10.41
CA THR A 14 -7.56 1.77 9.78
C THR A 14 -8.14 0.91 8.66
N ALA A 15 -7.32 0.36 7.77
CA ALA A 15 -7.77 -0.55 6.71
C ALA A 15 -8.48 -1.78 7.28
N ARG A 16 -7.94 -2.38 8.35
CA ARG A 16 -8.58 -3.50 9.06
C ARG A 16 -9.97 -3.14 9.56
N GLY A 17 -10.13 -1.98 10.22
CA GLY A 17 -11.44 -1.54 10.71
C GLY A 17 -12.46 -1.32 9.57
N GLN A 18 -12.01 -0.85 8.41
CA GLN A 18 -12.87 -0.75 7.23
C GLN A 18 -13.26 -2.12 6.68
N ILE A 19 -12.32 -3.07 6.60
CA ILE A 19 -12.59 -4.45 6.19
C ILE A 19 -13.59 -5.10 7.13
N ASP A 20 -13.42 -4.97 8.45
CA ASP A 20 -14.36 -5.47 9.44
C ASP A 20 -15.77 -4.86 9.24
N GLY A 21 -15.84 -3.57 8.91
CA GLY A 21 -17.10 -2.90 8.56
C GLY A 21 -17.73 -3.44 7.28
N ILE A 22 -16.94 -3.65 6.22
CA ILE A 22 -17.40 -4.22 4.95
C ILE A 22 -17.97 -5.62 5.13
N ILE A 23 -17.30 -6.47 5.94
CA ILE A 23 -17.78 -7.81 6.26
C ILE A 23 -19.18 -7.75 6.87
N LYS A 24 -19.40 -6.88 7.87
CA LYS A 24 -20.72 -6.68 8.45
C LYS A 24 -21.76 -6.20 7.44
N MET A 25 -21.39 -5.28 6.54
CA MET A 25 -22.31 -4.82 5.49
C MET A 25 -22.76 -5.97 4.57
N VAL A 26 -21.87 -6.93 4.30
CA VAL A 26 -22.20 -8.12 3.51
C VAL A 26 -23.09 -9.07 4.32
N GLU A 27 -22.77 -9.30 5.60
CA GLU A 27 -23.59 -10.12 6.50
C GLU A 27 -25.02 -9.56 6.68
N GLU A 28 -25.16 -8.23 6.62
CA GLU A 28 -26.42 -7.50 6.70
C GLU A 28 -27.16 -7.35 5.35
N ASP A 29 -26.65 -7.95 4.27
CA ASP A 29 -27.19 -7.86 2.90
C ASP A 29 -27.42 -6.41 2.43
N ARG A 30 -26.47 -5.52 2.75
CA ARG A 30 -26.58 -4.10 2.39
C ARG A 30 -26.40 -3.86 0.90
N TYR A 31 -26.91 -2.72 0.44
CA TYR A 31 -26.87 -2.32 -0.95
C TYR A 31 -25.46 -2.35 -1.56
N CYS A 32 -25.34 -3.05 -2.70
CA CYS A 32 -24.05 -3.35 -3.34
C CYS A 32 -23.20 -2.11 -3.64
N ILE A 33 -23.82 -0.97 -3.99
CA ILE A 33 -23.08 0.26 -4.29
C ILE A 33 -22.43 0.86 -3.04
N ASP A 34 -23.06 0.73 -1.88
CA ASP A 34 -22.46 1.19 -0.62
C ASP A 34 -21.27 0.30 -0.23
N ILE A 35 -21.40 -1.01 -0.40
CA ILE A 35 -20.30 -1.97 -0.20
C ILE A 35 -19.14 -1.63 -1.15
N SER A 36 -19.44 -1.40 -2.43
CA SER A 36 -18.44 -1.01 -3.44
C SER A 36 -17.70 0.28 -3.06
N ARG A 37 -18.41 1.29 -2.54
CA ARG A 37 -17.79 2.53 -2.04
C ARG A 37 -16.85 2.27 -0.86
N GLN A 38 -17.22 1.41 0.08
CA GLN A 38 -16.35 1.07 1.20
C GLN A 38 -15.12 0.26 0.75
N LEU A 39 -15.29 -0.68 -0.18
CA LEU A 39 -14.18 -1.41 -0.80
C LEU A 39 -13.17 -0.47 -1.46
N MET A 40 -13.65 0.53 -2.21
CA MET A 40 -12.76 1.56 -2.81
C MET A 40 -12.02 2.37 -1.73
N SER A 41 -12.68 2.69 -0.61
CA SER A 41 -12.05 3.38 0.52
C SER A 41 -10.93 2.56 1.15
N ALA A 42 -11.18 1.28 1.41
CA ALA A 42 -10.18 0.35 1.96
C ALA A 42 -8.98 0.20 1.02
N SER A 43 -9.24 0.02 -0.27
CA SER A 43 -8.21 -0.06 -1.31
C SER A 43 -7.37 1.22 -1.37
N ALA A 44 -7.96 2.41 -1.23
CA ALA A 44 -7.22 3.66 -1.22
C ALA A 44 -6.24 3.77 -0.03
N ILE A 45 -6.64 3.28 1.16
CA ILE A 45 -5.76 3.24 2.33
C ILE A 45 -4.63 2.22 2.14
N LEU A 46 -4.92 1.05 1.58
CA LEU A 46 -3.88 0.05 1.27
C LEU A 46 -2.89 0.58 0.24
N ASN A 47 -3.36 1.25 -0.81
CA ASN A 47 -2.51 1.91 -1.80
C ASN A 47 -1.63 3.00 -1.18
N THR A 48 -2.18 3.77 -0.24
CA THR A 48 -1.42 4.79 0.49
C THR A 48 -0.35 4.14 1.36
N THR A 49 -0.70 3.08 2.09
CA THR A 49 0.24 2.32 2.93
C THR A 49 1.39 1.74 2.10
N ASN A 50 1.08 1.17 0.94
CA ASN A 50 2.08 0.61 0.05
C ASN A 50 3.04 1.68 -0.49
N LYS A 51 2.52 2.86 -0.87
CA LYS A 51 3.35 4.01 -1.28
C LYS A 51 4.32 4.45 -0.18
N GLU A 52 3.91 4.46 1.09
CA GLU A 52 4.80 4.79 2.21
C GLU A 52 5.95 3.79 2.35
N VAL A 53 5.64 2.49 2.27
CA VAL A 53 6.65 1.41 2.33
C VAL A 53 7.64 1.53 1.17
N LEU A 54 7.13 1.72 -0.04
CA LEU A 54 7.95 1.84 -1.25
C LEU A 54 8.78 3.12 -1.27
N SER A 55 8.24 4.26 -0.82
CA SER A 55 9.00 5.51 -0.71
C SER A 55 10.17 5.39 0.25
N ALA A 56 9.97 4.70 1.38
CA ALA A 56 11.05 4.44 2.32
C ALA A 56 12.09 3.45 1.77
N HIS A 57 11.64 2.45 1.00
CA HIS A 57 12.55 1.53 0.30
C HIS A 57 13.41 2.29 -0.72
N LEU A 58 12.82 3.18 -1.53
CA LEU A 58 13.55 4.03 -2.47
C LEU A 58 14.65 4.86 -1.78
N LYS A 59 14.28 5.59 -0.73
CA LYS A 59 15.19 6.49 -0.02
C LYS A 59 16.36 5.79 0.66
N SER A 60 16.21 4.50 0.96
CA SER A 60 17.25 3.72 1.65
C SER A 60 18.06 2.88 0.67
N CYS A 61 17.39 2.13 -0.20
CA CYS A 61 18.04 1.11 -1.04
C CYS A 61 18.86 1.72 -2.18
N ILE A 62 18.39 2.83 -2.78
CA ILE A 62 19.11 3.54 -3.85
C ILE A 62 20.31 4.31 -3.28
N ASN A 63 20.16 4.89 -2.10
CA ASN A 63 21.23 5.63 -1.44
C ASN A 63 22.35 4.72 -0.89
N CYS A 64 22.06 3.43 -0.70
CA CYS A 64 23.02 2.41 -0.31
C CYS A 64 23.60 1.62 -1.50
N ALA A 65 23.33 1.99 -2.76
CA ALA A 65 23.95 1.34 -3.92
C ALA A 65 25.35 1.92 -4.15
N GLU A 66 26.36 1.04 -4.21
CA GLU A 66 27.76 1.45 -4.34
C GLU A 66 28.17 1.62 -5.81
N THR A 67 27.55 0.85 -6.72
CA THR A 67 27.81 0.90 -8.15
C THR A 67 26.60 1.40 -8.96
N LYS A 68 26.85 1.74 -10.23
CA LYS A 68 25.80 2.14 -11.16
C LYS A 68 24.91 0.96 -11.51
N GLU A 69 25.47 -0.23 -11.75
CA GLU A 69 24.71 -1.43 -12.08
C GLU A 69 23.76 -1.84 -10.95
N GLU A 70 24.20 -1.77 -9.68
CA GLU A 70 23.35 -2.05 -8.53
C GLU A 70 22.20 -1.05 -8.39
N ARG A 71 22.47 0.22 -8.71
CA ARG A 71 21.45 1.26 -8.69
C ARG A 71 20.39 1.02 -9.75
N ASP A 72 20.81 0.72 -10.98
CA ASP A 72 19.92 0.49 -12.12
C ASP A 72 19.04 -0.74 -11.87
N ALA A 73 19.60 -1.84 -11.34
CA ALA A 73 18.83 -3.03 -10.98
C ALA A 73 17.76 -2.77 -9.91
N LYS A 74 18.07 -1.99 -8.87
CA LYS A 74 17.11 -1.60 -7.82
C LYS A 74 16.02 -0.68 -8.34
N VAL A 75 16.33 0.19 -9.30
CA VAL A 75 15.35 1.03 -9.98
C VAL A 75 14.40 0.18 -10.83
N ASP A 76 14.91 -0.80 -11.56
CA ASP A 76 14.08 -1.71 -12.37
C ASP A 76 13.12 -2.56 -11.52
N GLU A 77 13.61 -3.10 -10.40
CA GLU A 77 12.77 -3.81 -9.41
C GLU A 77 11.61 -2.92 -8.93
N MET A 78 11.91 -1.65 -8.64
CA MET A 78 10.91 -0.68 -8.22
C MET A 78 9.89 -0.39 -9.33
N MET A 79 10.35 -0.17 -10.56
CA MET A 79 9.48 0.12 -11.70
C MET A 79 8.50 -1.04 -11.96
N ALA A 80 8.95 -2.28 -11.77
CA ALA A 80 8.09 -3.46 -11.85
C ALA A 80 6.99 -3.46 -10.78
N ILE A 81 7.28 -3.01 -9.55
CA ILE A 81 6.28 -2.90 -8.48
C ILE A 81 5.30 -1.75 -8.73
N ILE A 82 5.79 -0.57 -9.13
CA ILE A 82 4.95 0.59 -9.45
C ILE A 82 3.98 0.27 -10.59
N SER A 83 4.43 -0.45 -11.62
CA SER A 83 3.59 -0.89 -12.74
C SER A 83 2.41 -1.76 -12.28
N LYS A 84 2.60 -2.59 -11.25
CA LYS A 84 1.53 -3.43 -10.68
C LYS A 84 0.51 -2.64 -9.84
N ILE A 85 0.88 -1.48 -9.32
CA ILE A 85 0.01 -0.62 -8.48
C ILE A 85 -0.84 0.33 -9.34
N SER A 86 -0.36 0.68 -10.53
CA SER A 86 -1.03 1.58 -11.48
C SER A 86 -2.04 0.87 -12.41
N LYS A 87 -2.24 -0.44 -12.23
CA LYS A 87 -3.29 -1.23 -12.87
C LYS A 87 -4.45 -1.41 -11.89
#